data_AF-A0AAD1D7M5-F1
#
_entry.id   AF-A0AAD1D7M5-F1
#
_cell.length_a   1.000
_cell.length_b   1.000
_cell.length_c   1.000
_cell.angle_alpha   90.00
_cell.angle_beta   90.00
_cell.angle_gamma   90.00
#
_symmetry.space_group_name_H-M   'P 1'
#
loop_
_entity.id
_entity.type
_entity.pdbx_description
1 polymer ?
#
loop_
_entity_poly.entity_id
_entity_poly.type
_entity_poly.pdbx_seq_one_letter_code
_entity_poly.pdbx_strand_id
1 'polypeptide(L)'
;MHVAKDSAPSGIWHRASDAHRSLPRLAARLLYTKDEEELGLEEIDRVSVAIERGVRSRFMICAALFGLCALLSSLVLLVWGVASVSDQNVGQGPVIAFMVLMGIAALTLVYWRHFQYGLGVIGTKRPAFYGKSRPSTVETLEKLFDFLGRRTAPEAYYYDRKGIRHPVSRRHFYGRLRGLLLSESAGDRALVLPPNGFWFSRQIYVDAEPDEIIRALKVKPQAGGRPKAYDYEAMLLTVIEHPSLRNIDPDKHGAETQVMNLIRARCDPSEAHDNDIPVPEPTKLRGFAKKIVAALKINRSALPD
;
A
#
# COMPACT_ATOMS: atom_id res chain seq x y z
N MET A 1 12.33 16.07 -37.40
CA MET A 1 13.37 15.61 -36.48
C MET A 1 12.87 15.93 -35.08
N HIS A 2 12.23 14.94 -34.43
CA HIS A 2 11.54 15.15 -33.17
C HIS A 2 12.55 15.25 -32.02
N VAL A 3 12.54 16.39 -31.34
CA VAL A 3 13.24 16.62 -30.07
C VAL A 3 12.56 15.74 -29.03
N ALA A 4 13.25 14.68 -28.60
CA ALA A 4 12.85 13.89 -27.44
C ALA A 4 12.96 14.79 -26.21
N LYS A 5 11.83 15.00 -25.54
CA LYS A 5 11.77 15.57 -24.20
C LYS A 5 12.48 14.59 -23.26
N ASP A 6 13.66 14.98 -22.79
CA ASP A 6 14.25 14.43 -21.58
C ASP A 6 13.32 14.76 -20.40
N SER A 7 12.43 13.84 -20.07
CA SER A 7 11.78 13.82 -18.77
C SER A 7 12.83 13.42 -17.74
N ALA A 8 13.34 14.40 -16.99
CA ALA A 8 14.26 14.18 -15.89
C ALA A 8 13.69 13.14 -14.90
N PRO A 9 14.49 12.16 -14.44
CA PRO A 9 14.05 11.19 -13.46
C PRO A 9 13.89 11.87 -12.10
N SER A 10 12.66 12.15 -11.73
CA SER A 10 12.30 12.58 -10.38
C SER A 10 12.52 11.43 -9.39
N GLY A 11 13.42 11.61 -8.42
CA GLY A 11 13.35 10.84 -7.16
C GLY A 11 14.55 9.95 -6.80
N ILE A 12 15.69 10.57 -6.46
CA ILE A 12 16.49 10.24 -5.26
C ILE A 12 16.91 8.75 -5.11
N TRP A 13 18.00 8.38 -5.81
CA TRP A 13 18.86 7.16 -5.66
C TRP A 13 18.44 5.86 -6.36
N HIS A 14 17.98 5.95 -7.62
CA HIS A 14 17.92 4.81 -8.53
C HIS A 14 19.23 4.68 -9.32
N ARG A 15 19.91 3.52 -9.23
CA ARG A 15 20.87 3.13 -10.27
C ARG A 15 20.08 2.47 -11.39
N ALA A 16 20.03 3.10 -12.56
CA ALA A 16 19.31 2.57 -13.71
C ALA A 16 19.78 1.15 -14.09
N SER A 17 21.07 0.84 -13.87
CA SER A 17 21.64 -0.50 -14.11
C SER A 17 20.97 -1.60 -13.29
N ASP A 18 20.60 -1.32 -12.04
CA ASP A 18 20.13 -2.33 -11.07
C ASP A 18 18.62 -2.22 -10.84
N ALA A 19 17.92 -1.35 -11.59
CA ALA A 19 16.51 -1.09 -11.41
C ALA A 19 15.67 -2.38 -11.50
N HIS A 20 16.01 -3.26 -12.45
CA HIS A 20 15.36 -4.57 -12.63
C HIS A 20 15.50 -5.51 -11.42
N ARG A 21 16.51 -5.30 -10.56
CA ARG A 21 16.75 -6.04 -9.32
C ARG A 21 16.17 -5.36 -8.08
N SER A 22 15.45 -4.25 -8.26
CA SER A 22 14.76 -3.60 -7.16
C SER A 22 13.68 -4.51 -6.60
N LEU A 23 13.53 -4.50 -5.28
CA LEU A 23 12.56 -5.31 -4.56
C LEU A 23 11.10 -5.15 -5.06
N PRO A 24 10.61 -3.93 -5.41
CA PRO A 24 9.28 -3.73 -5.99
C PRO A 24 9.13 -4.46 -7.33
N ARG A 25 10.10 -4.31 -8.24
CA ARG A 25 10.05 -4.96 -9.56
C ARG A 25 10.18 -6.48 -9.46
N LEU A 26 10.98 -6.97 -8.53
CA LEU A 26 11.03 -8.40 -8.20
C LEU A 26 9.69 -8.94 -7.74
N ALA A 27 9.02 -8.23 -6.82
CA ALA A 27 7.68 -8.59 -6.38
C ALA A 27 6.65 -8.48 -7.53
N ALA A 28 6.76 -7.48 -8.39
CA ALA A 28 5.85 -7.28 -9.51
C ALA A 28 5.94 -8.45 -10.49
N ARG A 29 7.15 -8.89 -10.83
CA ARG A 29 7.41 -10.05 -11.70
C ARG A 29 7.05 -11.40 -11.07
N LEU A 30 6.90 -11.46 -9.76
CA LEU A 30 6.37 -12.65 -9.07
C LEU A 30 4.84 -12.70 -9.15
N LEU A 31 4.18 -11.54 -9.12
CA LEU A 31 2.73 -11.43 -9.23
C LEU A 31 2.26 -11.58 -10.68
N TYR A 32 2.94 -10.90 -11.60
CA TYR A 32 2.59 -10.82 -13.02
C TYR A 32 3.76 -11.18 -13.93
N THR A 33 3.45 -11.58 -15.17
CA THR A 33 4.50 -11.87 -16.17
C THR A 33 5.32 -10.62 -16.51
N LYS A 34 6.51 -10.84 -17.08
CA LYS A 34 7.45 -9.75 -17.43
C LYS A 34 6.82 -8.71 -18.37
N ASP A 35 5.96 -9.14 -19.28
CA ASP A 35 5.30 -8.27 -20.25
C ASP A 35 4.25 -7.36 -19.61
N GLU A 36 3.89 -7.62 -18.35
CA GLU A 36 2.87 -6.92 -17.58
C GLU A 36 3.38 -6.51 -16.19
N GLU A 37 4.69 -6.25 -16.11
CA GLU A 37 5.35 -5.77 -14.89
C GLU A 37 4.66 -4.52 -14.32
N GLU A 38 4.11 -3.65 -15.19
CA GLU A 38 3.37 -2.45 -14.78
C GLU A 38 2.12 -2.78 -13.96
N LEU A 39 1.35 -3.80 -14.34
CA LEU A 39 0.18 -4.26 -13.56
C LEU A 39 0.61 -4.81 -12.19
N GLY A 40 1.78 -5.45 -12.13
CA GLY A 40 2.36 -5.90 -10.87
C GLY A 40 2.81 -4.75 -9.97
N LEU A 41 3.37 -3.69 -10.54
CA LEU A 41 3.74 -2.47 -9.80
C LEU A 41 2.50 -1.73 -9.29
N GLU A 42 1.44 -1.63 -10.08
CA GLU A 42 0.15 -1.07 -9.64
C GLU A 42 -0.46 -1.86 -8.48
N GLU A 43 -0.39 -3.19 -8.50
CA GLU A 43 -0.87 -4.02 -7.39
C GLU A 43 -0.02 -3.82 -6.13
N ILE A 44 1.30 -3.67 -6.26
CA ILE A 44 2.20 -3.36 -5.14
C ILE A 44 1.93 -1.97 -4.56
N ASP A 45 1.68 -0.98 -5.41
CA ASP A 45 1.31 0.36 -4.98
C ASP A 45 -0.02 0.32 -4.21
N ARG A 46 -1.03 -0.40 -4.72
CA ARG A 46 -2.30 -0.60 -4.02
C ARG A 46 -2.11 -1.23 -2.65
N VAL A 47 -1.25 -2.25 -2.54
CA VAL A 47 -0.91 -2.88 -1.25
C VAL A 47 -0.23 -1.86 -0.32
N SER A 48 0.73 -1.09 -0.83
CA SER A 48 1.47 -0.10 -0.05
C SER A 48 0.55 0.98 0.50
N VAL A 49 -0.33 1.52 -0.34
CA VAL A 49 -1.37 2.50 0.02
C VAL A 49 -2.36 1.92 1.04
N ALA A 50 -2.77 0.66 0.89
CA ALA A 50 -3.66 0.01 1.86
C ALA A 50 -3.01 -0.11 3.26
N ILE A 51 -1.72 -0.44 3.30
CA ILE A 51 -0.94 -0.50 4.54
C ILE A 51 -0.78 0.90 5.13
N GLU A 52 -0.37 1.86 4.32
CA GLU A 52 -0.17 3.26 4.72
C GLU A 52 -1.44 3.81 5.36
N ARG A 53 -2.60 3.74 4.68
CA ARG A 53 -3.89 4.21 5.23
C ARG A 53 -4.24 3.57 6.57
N GLY A 54 -4.00 2.26 6.71
CA GLY A 54 -4.31 1.54 7.95
C GLY A 54 -3.40 1.91 9.14
N VAL A 55 -2.22 2.45 8.87
CA VAL A 55 -1.16 2.65 9.87
C VAL A 55 -0.82 4.13 10.09
N ARG A 56 -1.15 5.00 9.12
CA ARG A 56 -0.79 6.43 9.08
C ARG A 56 -1.25 7.19 10.30
N SER A 57 -2.51 7.02 10.73
CA SER A 57 -3.01 7.74 11.91
C SER A 57 -2.18 7.43 13.17
N ARG A 58 -1.87 6.14 13.41
CA ARG A 58 -1.03 5.72 14.55
C ARG A 58 0.40 6.25 14.43
N PHE A 59 0.97 6.21 13.23
CA PHE A 59 2.30 6.76 12.97
C PHE A 59 2.34 8.27 13.22
N MET A 60 1.38 9.02 12.69
CA MET A 60 1.31 10.47 12.83
C MET A 60 1.17 10.88 14.30
N ILE A 61 0.40 10.15 15.10
CA ILE A 61 0.32 10.38 16.55
C ILE A 61 1.69 10.19 17.20
N CYS A 62 2.38 9.07 16.90
CA CYS A 62 3.71 8.81 17.45
C CYS A 62 4.74 9.86 17.02
N ALA A 63 4.73 10.23 15.73
CA ALA A 63 5.64 11.23 15.16
C ALA A 63 5.39 12.62 15.73
N ALA A 64 4.12 13.02 15.89
CA ALA A 64 3.75 14.30 16.49
C ALA A 64 4.15 14.37 17.97
N LEU A 65 3.90 13.30 18.74
CA LEU A 65 4.33 13.21 20.15
C LEU A 65 5.86 13.28 20.28
N PHE A 66 6.58 12.53 19.45
CA PHE A 66 8.04 12.57 19.41
C PHE A 66 8.56 13.97 19.06
N GLY A 67 8.00 14.59 18.01
CA GLY A 67 8.35 15.94 17.58
C GLY A 67 8.07 16.99 18.66
N LEU A 68 6.92 16.91 19.33
CA LEU A 68 6.57 17.79 20.44
C LEU A 68 7.55 17.64 21.61
N CYS A 69 7.90 16.41 21.99
CA CYS A 69 8.88 16.16 23.05
C CYS A 69 10.27 16.72 22.68
N ALA A 70 10.69 16.57 21.43
CA ALA A 70 11.96 17.12 20.94
C ALA A 70 11.97 18.66 20.96
N LEU A 71 10.88 19.29 20.54
CA LEU A 71 10.72 20.76 20.57
C LEU A 71 10.74 21.30 22.00
N LEU A 72 9.95 20.69 22.90
CA LEU A 72 9.93 21.09 24.31
C LEU A 72 11.28 20.86 24.98
N SER A 73 11.96 19.75 24.68
CA SER A 73 13.31 19.48 25.21
C SER A 73 14.30 20.54 24.76
N SER A 74 14.22 20.97 23.50
CA SER A 74 15.05 22.04 22.96
C SER A 74 14.77 23.38 23.65
N LEU A 75 13.50 23.70 23.91
CA LEU A 75 13.11 24.90 24.65
C LEU A 75 13.64 24.88 26.09
N VAL A 76 13.53 23.74 26.79
CA VAL A 76 14.07 23.57 28.15
C VAL A 76 15.58 23.79 28.17
N LEU A 77 16.31 23.23 27.21
CA LEU A 77 17.76 23.45 27.07
C LEU A 77 18.10 24.92 26.77
N LEU A 78 17.31 25.60 25.95
CA LEU A 78 17.49 27.02 25.66
C LEU A 78 17.27 27.89 26.90
N VAL A 79 16.17 27.68 27.63
CA VAL A 79 15.89 28.43 28.87
C VAL A 79 16.98 28.18 29.91
N TRP A 80 17.39 26.93 30.07
CA TRP A 80 18.46 26.57 30.99
C TRP A 80 19.80 27.20 30.60
N GLY A 81 20.13 27.20 29.30
CA GLY A 81 21.33 27.83 28.76
C GLY A 81 21.34 29.36 28.89
N VAL A 82 20.19 30.02 28.72
CA VAL A 82 20.09 31.48 28.95
C VAL A 82 20.25 31.80 30.43
N ALA A 83 19.61 31.04 31.31
CA ALA A 83 19.66 31.30 32.74
C ALA A 83 21.05 31.02 33.35
N SER A 84 21.79 30.05 32.81
CA SER A 84 23.17 29.80 33.23
C SER A 84 24.12 30.92 32.79
N VAL A 85 23.86 31.57 31.65
CA VAL A 85 24.63 32.75 31.21
C VAL A 85 24.29 34.00 32.03
N SER A 86 23.06 34.13 32.53
CA SER A 86 22.62 35.27 33.35
C SER A 86 22.85 35.08 34.86
N ASP A 87 23.59 34.04 35.25
CA ASP A 87 23.88 33.67 36.65
C ASP A 87 22.61 33.50 37.53
N GLN A 88 21.49 33.14 36.89
CA GLN A 88 20.23 32.87 37.57
C GLN A 88 20.18 31.40 38.01
N ASN A 89 19.95 31.18 39.30
CA ASN A 89 19.85 29.83 39.84
C ASN A 89 18.45 29.23 39.57
N VAL A 90 18.34 28.40 38.54
CA VAL A 90 17.07 27.73 38.14
C VAL A 90 16.88 26.36 38.81
N GLY A 91 17.82 25.95 39.68
CA GLY A 91 17.78 24.65 40.35
C GLY A 91 17.76 23.45 39.39
N GLN A 92 17.22 22.31 39.83
CA GLN A 92 17.22 21.05 39.07
C GLN A 92 16.00 20.87 38.14
N GLY A 93 15.04 21.80 38.18
CA GLY A 93 13.79 21.71 37.40
C GLY A 93 13.98 21.47 35.90
N PRO A 94 14.87 22.23 35.20
CA PRO A 94 15.13 22.03 33.77
C PRO A 94 15.70 20.65 33.44
N VAL A 95 16.59 20.12 34.29
CA VAL A 95 17.21 18.80 34.09
C VAL A 95 16.16 17.70 34.23
N ILE A 96 15.30 17.77 35.26
CA ILE A 96 14.21 16.82 35.45
C ILE A 96 13.23 16.88 34.28
N ALA A 97 12.83 18.08 33.86
CA ALA A 97 11.93 18.27 32.72
C ALA A 97 12.50 17.69 31.41
N PHE A 98 13.78 17.92 31.13
CA PHE A 98 14.46 17.36 29.98
C PHE A 98 14.48 15.82 30.01
N MET A 99 14.81 15.22 31.16
CA MET A 99 14.82 13.75 31.31
C MET A 99 13.43 13.14 31.09
N VAL A 100 12.38 13.77 31.63
CA VAL A 100 10.99 13.31 31.43
C VAL A 100 10.60 13.37 29.96
N LEU A 101 10.88 14.49 29.27
CA LEU A 101 10.56 14.65 27.85
C LEU A 101 11.31 13.64 26.96
N MET A 102 12.60 13.42 27.22
CA MET A 102 13.39 12.42 26.52
C MET A 102 12.91 10.99 26.83
N GLY A 103 12.45 10.72 28.05
CA GLY A 103 11.83 9.46 28.42
C GLY A 103 10.55 9.19 27.64
N ILE A 104 9.66 10.18 27.52
CA ILE A 104 8.43 10.07 26.71
C ILE A 104 8.78 9.87 25.23
N ALA A 105 9.75 10.62 24.69
CA ALA A 105 10.23 10.43 23.32
C ALA A 105 10.76 9.01 23.08
N ALA A 106 11.55 8.47 24.01
CA ALA A 106 12.03 7.09 23.93
C ALA A 106 10.88 6.08 23.97
N LEU A 107 9.88 6.28 24.82
CA LEU A 107 8.69 5.42 24.89
C LEU A 107 7.90 5.41 23.58
N THR A 108 7.76 6.54 22.88
CA THR A 108 7.10 6.56 21.56
C THR A 108 7.85 5.73 20.51
N LEU A 109 9.19 5.77 20.51
CA LEU A 109 10.01 4.95 19.62
C LEU A 109 9.92 3.47 19.98
N VAL A 110 9.95 3.14 21.28
CA VAL A 110 9.78 1.77 21.77
C VAL A 110 8.39 1.24 21.41
N TYR A 111 7.34 2.05 21.55
CA TYR A 111 5.98 1.69 21.14
C TYR A 111 5.90 1.39 19.65
N TRP A 112 6.45 2.26 18.79
CA TRP A 112 6.44 2.03 17.35
C TRP A 112 7.24 0.78 16.95
N ARG A 113 8.41 0.61 17.56
CA ARG A 113 9.23 -0.60 17.39
C ARG A 113 8.49 -1.85 17.85
N HIS A 114 7.78 -1.78 18.97
CA HIS A 114 6.97 -2.87 19.47
C HIS A 114 5.82 -3.21 18.52
N PHE A 115 5.15 -2.22 17.94
CA PHE A 115 4.13 -2.45 16.95
C PHE A 115 4.67 -3.22 15.72
N GLN A 116 5.90 -2.89 15.29
CA GLN A 116 6.49 -3.47 14.08
C GLN A 116 7.15 -4.84 14.32
N TYR A 117 7.89 -5.01 15.42
CA TYR A 117 8.70 -6.21 15.70
C TYR A 117 8.36 -6.91 17.02
N GLY A 118 7.52 -6.31 17.85
CA GLY A 118 7.14 -6.77 19.19
C GLY A 118 8.20 -6.52 20.28
N LEU A 119 7.90 -6.99 21.50
CA LEU A 119 8.77 -6.87 22.70
C LEU A 119 9.81 -8.01 22.78
N GLY A 120 9.74 -9.00 21.88
CA GLY A 120 10.55 -10.22 21.91
C GLY A 120 11.84 -10.14 21.08
N VAL A 121 12.65 -11.20 21.20
CA VAL A 121 13.90 -11.40 20.43
C VAL A 121 13.65 -11.16 18.94
N ILE A 122 14.52 -10.35 18.33
CA ILE A 122 14.46 -9.79 16.96
C ILE A 122 14.65 -10.88 15.87
N GLY A 123 13.95 -12.01 15.98
CA GLY A 123 14.13 -13.18 15.11
C GLY A 123 12.85 -13.90 14.73
N THR A 124 11.71 -13.60 15.38
CA THR A 124 10.42 -14.23 15.03
C THR A 124 9.66 -13.39 14.01
N LYS A 125 9.21 -14.05 12.93
CA LYS A 125 8.37 -13.44 11.89
C LYS A 125 7.04 -12.98 12.50
N ARG A 126 6.71 -11.69 12.35
CA ARG A 126 5.43 -11.13 12.82
C ARG A 126 4.33 -11.35 11.79
N PRO A 127 3.05 -11.45 12.21
CA PRO A 127 1.94 -11.40 11.26
C PRO A 127 2.02 -10.07 10.50
N ALA A 128 2.10 -10.12 9.17
CA ALA A 128 2.12 -8.91 8.36
C ALA A 128 0.76 -8.22 8.39
N PHE A 129 0.79 -6.91 8.25
CA PHE A 129 -0.38 -6.12 7.94
C PHE A 129 -0.32 -5.73 6.46
N TYR A 130 -1.29 -6.22 5.67
CA TYR A 130 -1.45 -5.89 4.24
C TYR A 130 -2.73 -5.10 3.95
N GLY A 131 -3.47 -4.66 4.97
CA GLY A 131 -4.79 -4.03 4.79
C GLY A 131 -5.78 -4.97 4.07
N LYS A 132 -6.68 -4.40 3.26
CA LYS A 132 -7.68 -5.13 2.45
C LYS A 132 -7.09 -5.64 1.12
N SER A 133 -5.92 -6.27 1.16
CA SER A 133 -5.26 -6.79 -0.04
C SER A 133 -5.78 -8.18 -0.43
N ARG A 134 -5.65 -8.54 -1.71
CA ARG A 134 -6.09 -9.85 -2.23
C ARG A 134 -5.32 -10.99 -1.55
N PRO A 135 -5.99 -12.09 -1.14
CA PRO A 135 -5.31 -13.22 -0.48
C PRO A 135 -4.18 -13.85 -1.30
N SER A 136 -4.36 -13.97 -2.62
CA SER A 136 -3.36 -14.53 -3.53
C SER A 136 -2.10 -13.66 -3.66
N THR A 137 -2.28 -12.34 -3.71
CA THR A 137 -1.19 -11.36 -3.70
C THR A 137 -0.42 -11.48 -2.38
N VAL A 138 -1.13 -11.49 -1.24
CA VAL A 138 -0.53 -11.63 0.09
C VAL A 138 0.28 -12.92 0.21
N GLU A 139 -0.26 -14.05 -0.23
CA GLU A 139 0.44 -15.34 -0.17
C GLU A 139 1.75 -15.31 -0.99
N THR A 140 1.71 -14.73 -2.18
CA THR A 140 2.89 -14.64 -3.07
C THR A 140 3.97 -13.72 -2.48
N LEU A 141 3.58 -12.57 -1.95
CA LEU A 141 4.50 -11.65 -1.28
C LEU A 141 5.10 -12.26 -0.01
N GLU A 142 4.31 -13.01 0.76
CA GLU A 142 4.80 -13.71 1.94
C GLU A 142 5.83 -14.79 1.60
N LYS A 143 5.63 -15.54 0.50
CA LYS A 143 6.63 -16.49 -0.02
C LYS A 143 7.95 -15.78 -0.37
N LEU A 144 7.88 -14.61 -1.01
CA LEU A 144 9.06 -13.79 -1.30
C LEU A 144 9.79 -13.38 -0.02
N PHE A 145 9.08 -12.82 0.96
CA PHE A 145 9.70 -12.39 2.21
C PHE A 145 10.26 -13.56 3.02
N ASP A 146 9.60 -14.71 3.02
CA ASP A 146 10.12 -15.93 3.63
C ASP A 146 11.38 -16.44 2.94
N PHE A 147 11.46 -16.30 1.62
CA PHE A 147 12.66 -16.63 0.88
C PHE A 147 13.80 -15.69 1.23
N LEU A 148 13.59 -14.37 1.17
CA LEU A 148 14.60 -13.36 1.49
C LEU A 148 15.06 -13.37 2.96
N GLY A 149 14.20 -13.83 3.87
CA GLY A 149 14.51 -14.00 5.28
C GLY A 149 15.47 -15.17 5.59
N ARG A 150 15.64 -16.12 4.66
CA ARG A 150 16.47 -17.34 4.86
C ARG A 150 17.96 -17.05 4.88
N ARG A 151 18.72 -17.93 5.54
CA ARG A 151 20.18 -17.82 5.58
C ARG A 151 20.88 -18.06 4.25
N THR A 152 20.25 -18.83 3.37
CA THR A 152 20.74 -19.19 2.03
C THR A 152 20.23 -18.25 0.94
N ALA A 153 19.43 -17.24 1.31
CA ALA A 153 18.88 -16.29 0.37
C ALA A 153 19.96 -15.37 -0.22
N PRO A 154 19.79 -14.90 -1.47
CA PRO A 154 20.64 -13.87 -2.06
C PRO A 154 20.65 -12.61 -1.19
N GLU A 155 21.77 -11.89 -1.25
CA GLU A 155 21.96 -10.71 -0.40
C GLU A 155 21.05 -9.57 -0.83
N ALA A 156 20.29 -9.02 0.11
CA ALA A 156 19.56 -7.78 -0.10
C ALA A 156 20.44 -6.59 0.32
N TYR A 157 20.42 -5.51 -0.44
CA TYR A 157 21.24 -4.33 -0.20
C TYR A 157 20.52 -3.03 -0.56
N TYR A 158 21.07 -1.91 -0.10
CA TYR A 158 20.64 -0.57 -0.49
C TYR A 158 21.86 0.32 -0.75
N TYR A 159 21.66 1.42 -1.47
CA TYR A 159 22.69 2.42 -1.69
C TYR A 159 22.51 3.63 -0.76
N ASP A 160 23.61 4.11 -0.16
CA ASP A 160 23.59 5.37 0.57
C ASP A 160 23.63 6.59 -0.36
N ARG A 161 23.67 7.81 0.21
CA ARG A 161 23.75 9.06 -0.59
C ARG A 161 25.05 9.20 -1.39
N LYS A 162 26.09 8.47 -1.01
CA LYS A 162 27.39 8.46 -1.69
C LYS A 162 27.46 7.34 -2.74
N GLY A 163 26.39 6.56 -2.92
CA GLY A 163 26.34 5.42 -3.83
C GLY A 163 27.08 4.19 -3.31
N ILE A 164 27.39 4.13 -2.02
CA ILE A 164 28.03 2.97 -1.39
C ILE A 164 26.95 1.93 -1.08
N ARG A 165 27.23 0.66 -1.42
CA ARG A 165 26.36 -0.49 -1.17
C ARG A 165 26.45 -0.89 0.30
N HIS A 166 25.29 -1.00 0.95
CA HIS A 166 25.16 -1.45 2.33
C HIS A 166 24.21 -2.66 2.40
N PRO A 167 24.56 -3.72 3.14
CA PRO A 167 23.70 -4.89 3.28
C PRO A 167 22.44 -4.58 4.10
N VAL A 168 21.31 -5.14 3.67
CA VAL A 168 20.05 -5.11 4.42
C VAL A 168 19.98 -6.33 5.32
N SER A 169 19.79 -6.09 6.63
CA SER A 169 19.56 -7.18 7.57
C SER A 169 18.29 -7.95 7.21
N ARG A 170 18.38 -9.29 7.12
CA ARG A 170 17.26 -10.20 6.84
C ARG A 170 16.05 -10.00 7.77
N ARG A 171 16.29 -9.46 8.97
CA ARG A 171 15.26 -9.15 9.97
C ARG A 171 14.26 -8.09 9.52
N HIS A 172 14.60 -7.24 8.55
CA HIS A 172 13.65 -6.28 7.96
C HIS A 172 12.45 -7.00 7.34
N PHE A 173 12.66 -8.17 6.75
CA PHE A 173 11.62 -8.96 6.10
C PHE A 173 10.69 -9.69 7.08
N TYR A 174 10.91 -9.57 8.39
CA TYR A 174 10.09 -10.21 9.43
C TYR A 174 9.22 -9.24 10.23
N GLY A 175 9.31 -7.93 9.93
CA GLY A 175 8.47 -6.91 10.55
C GLY A 175 7.01 -6.99 10.08
N ARG A 176 6.10 -6.46 10.90
CA ARG A 176 4.66 -6.34 10.59
C ARG A 176 4.39 -5.48 9.35
N LEU A 177 5.23 -4.48 9.10
CA LEU A 177 5.10 -3.52 8.00
C LEU A 177 5.98 -3.86 6.79
N ARG A 178 6.48 -5.10 6.68
CA ARG A 178 7.39 -5.52 5.59
C ARG A 178 6.85 -5.26 4.19
N GLY A 179 5.53 -5.25 3.99
CA GLY A 179 4.92 -4.90 2.70
C GLY A 179 5.29 -3.50 2.21
N LEU A 180 5.52 -2.53 3.12
CA LEU A 180 5.96 -1.18 2.75
C LEU A 180 7.38 -1.15 2.17
N LEU A 181 8.20 -2.17 2.40
CA LEU A 181 9.53 -2.28 1.76
C LEU A 181 9.44 -2.42 0.24
N LEU A 182 8.27 -2.84 -0.28
CA LEU A 182 7.97 -2.96 -1.70
C LEU A 182 7.49 -1.64 -2.32
N SER A 183 7.15 -0.63 -1.53
CA SER A 183 6.72 0.65 -2.09
C SER A 183 7.89 1.31 -2.83
N GLU A 184 7.61 1.97 -3.96
CA GLU A 184 8.57 2.85 -4.64
C GLU A 184 8.69 4.21 -3.94
N SER A 185 7.69 4.61 -3.16
CA SER A 185 7.69 5.83 -2.35
C SER A 185 8.65 5.72 -1.16
N ALA A 186 9.59 6.66 -1.08
CA ALA A 186 10.49 6.77 0.07
C ALA A 186 9.74 7.13 1.37
N GLY A 187 8.60 7.82 1.27
CA GLY A 187 7.76 8.18 2.41
C GLY A 187 7.14 6.96 3.07
N ASP A 188 6.62 6.04 2.26
CA ASP A 188 6.00 4.79 2.73
C ASP A 188 7.03 3.91 3.41
N ARG A 189 8.22 3.77 2.80
CA ARG A 189 9.33 3.04 3.39
C ARG A 189 9.76 3.66 4.72
N ALA A 190 9.79 4.99 4.83
CA ALA A 190 10.20 5.68 6.06
C ALA A 190 9.34 5.35 7.29
N LEU A 191 8.12 4.82 7.10
CA LEU A 191 7.28 4.30 8.18
C LEU A 191 7.87 3.03 8.83
N VAL A 192 8.71 2.30 8.10
CA VAL A 192 9.40 1.10 8.54
C VAL A 192 10.65 1.48 9.33
N LEU A 193 10.71 1.10 10.61
CA LEU A 193 11.95 1.17 11.38
C LEU A 193 12.89 0.01 11.01
N PRO A 194 14.20 0.24 10.95
CA PRO A 194 15.14 -0.85 10.87
C PRO A 194 15.17 -1.64 12.20
N PRO A 195 15.55 -2.93 12.16
CA PRO A 195 15.80 -3.73 13.35
C PRO A 195 16.83 -3.08 14.28
N ASN A 196 17.78 -2.33 13.74
CA ASN A 196 18.76 -1.54 14.47
C ASN A 196 18.80 -0.10 13.89
N GLY A 197 18.49 0.92 14.69
CA GLY A 197 18.62 2.33 14.28
C GLY A 197 17.30 3.05 13.96
N PHE A 198 17.40 4.09 13.14
CA PHE A 198 16.32 5.03 12.79
C PHE A 198 15.80 4.82 11.35
N TRP A 199 14.58 5.31 11.07
CA TRP A 199 13.81 5.30 9.80
C TRP A 199 14.49 4.74 8.54
N PHE A 200 13.86 3.79 7.85
CA PHE A 200 14.40 3.19 6.63
C PHE A 200 13.67 3.70 5.37
N SER A 201 14.21 4.70 4.66
CA SER A 201 13.57 5.26 3.44
C SER A 201 14.16 4.77 2.11
N ARG A 202 15.18 3.90 2.16
CA ARG A 202 16.01 3.53 1.00
C ARG A 202 15.36 2.43 0.16
N GLN A 203 15.62 2.48 -1.15
CA GLN A 203 15.23 1.42 -2.06
C GLN A 203 16.07 0.17 -1.80
N ILE A 204 15.42 -0.99 -1.72
CA ILE A 204 16.09 -2.30 -1.56
C ILE A 204 16.27 -2.94 -2.93
N TYR A 205 17.42 -3.56 -3.11
CA TYR A 205 17.83 -4.37 -4.25
C TYR A 205 18.22 -5.77 -3.77
N VAL A 206 18.14 -6.77 -4.64
CA VAL A 206 18.55 -8.14 -4.33
C VAL A 206 19.63 -8.58 -5.32
N ASP A 207 20.68 -9.22 -4.82
CA ASP A 207 21.80 -9.71 -5.63
C ASP A 207 21.48 -11.06 -6.29
N ALA A 208 20.39 -11.09 -7.04
CA ALA A 208 19.96 -12.22 -7.87
C ALA A 208 19.06 -11.70 -9.00
N GLU A 209 19.03 -12.43 -10.11
CA GLU A 209 18.11 -12.08 -11.20
C GLU A 209 16.65 -12.42 -10.83
N PRO A 210 15.68 -11.61 -11.27
CA PRO A 210 14.26 -11.88 -11.01
C PRO A 210 13.82 -13.29 -11.41
N ASP A 211 14.29 -13.75 -12.56
CA ASP A 211 13.94 -15.08 -13.09
C ASP A 211 14.49 -16.22 -12.22
N GLU A 212 15.64 -16.03 -11.57
CA GLU A 212 16.22 -17.01 -10.65
C GLU A 212 15.36 -17.10 -9.37
N ILE A 213 14.90 -15.97 -8.85
CA ILE A 213 14.03 -15.92 -7.67
C ILE A 213 12.67 -16.56 -7.98
N ILE A 214 12.07 -16.25 -9.14
CA ILE A 214 10.80 -16.84 -9.58
C ILE A 214 10.91 -18.37 -9.67
N ARG A 215 12.00 -18.88 -10.28
CA ARG A 215 12.26 -20.32 -10.36
C ARG A 215 12.46 -20.96 -8.98
N ALA A 216 13.22 -20.30 -8.10
CA ALA A 216 13.48 -20.79 -6.74
C ALA A 216 12.20 -20.87 -5.90
N LEU A 217 11.29 -19.91 -6.07
CA LEU A 217 10.01 -19.84 -5.37
C LEU A 217 8.94 -20.76 -5.98
N LYS A 218 9.16 -21.29 -7.19
CA LYS A 218 8.18 -22.09 -7.95
C LYS A 218 6.81 -21.39 -8.08
N VAL A 219 6.81 -20.06 -8.10
CA VAL A 219 5.61 -19.27 -8.32
C VAL A 219 5.35 -19.22 -9.83
N LYS A 220 4.09 -19.36 -10.23
CA LYS A 220 3.65 -19.12 -11.60
C LYS A 220 3.07 -17.71 -11.64
N PRO A 221 3.78 -16.71 -12.20
CA PRO A 221 3.26 -15.36 -12.33
C PRO A 221 1.97 -15.40 -13.14
N GLN A 222 1.02 -14.56 -12.77
CA GLN A 222 -0.21 -14.44 -13.53
C GLN A 222 0.11 -13.78 -14.86
N ALA A 223 -0.21 -14.45 -15.97
CA ALA A 223 -0.44 -13.72 -17.21
C ALA A 223 -1.65 -12.83 -16.89
N GLY A 224 -1.43 -11.53 -16.88
CA GLY A 224 -2.48 -10.55 -16.98
C GLY A 224 -3.34 -10.92 -18.18
N GLY A 225 -4.46 -11.55 -17.86
CA GLY A 225 -5.62 -11.39 -18.70
C GLY A 225 -5.92 -9.89 -18.71
N ARG A 226 -6.41 -9.41 -19.86
CA ARG A 226 -7.12 -8.13 -19.99
C ARG A 226 -7.75 -7.80 -18.63
N PRO A 227 -7.39 -6.67 -17.97
CA PRO A 227 -7.80 -6.39 -16.61
C PRO A 227 -9.26 -6.75 -16.53
N LYS A 228 -9.63 -7.75 -15.72
CA LYS A 228 -10.98 -8.34 -15.71
C LYS A 228 -11.88 -7.12 -15.64
N ALA A 229 -12.49 -6.77 -16.78
CA ALA A 229 -13.36 -5.61 -16.84
C ALA A 229 -14.28 -5.87 -15.67
N TYR A 230 -14.35 -4.94 -14.71
CA TYR A 230 -15.12 -5.11 -13.48
C TYR A 230 -16.32 -6.00 -13.79
N ASP A 231 -16.59 -7.01 -12.96
CA ASP A 231 -17.53 -8.10 -13.28
C ASP A 231 -18.98 -7.58 -13.36
N TYR A 232 -19.18 -6.71 -14.33
CA TYR A 232 -20.38 -6.02 -14.69
C TYR A 232 -21.32 -7.04 -15.29
N GLU A 233 -20.81 -8.15 -15.85
CA GLU A 233 -21.62 -9.28 -16.28
C GLU A 233 -22.30 -9.96 -15.09
N ALA A 234 -21.56 -10.35 -14.05
CA ALA A 234 -22.15 -10.88 -12.82
C ALA A 234 -23.09 -9.86 -12.14
N MET A 235 -22.70 -8.58 -12.10
CA MET A 235 -23.56 -7.52 -11.57
C MET A 235 -24.85 -7.37 -12.38
N LEU A 236 -24.76 -7.30 -13.71
CA LEU A 236 -25.92 -7.14 -14.59
C LEU A 236 -26.84 -8.36 -14.54
N LEU A 237 -26.31 -9.58 -14.40
CA LEU A 237 -27.10 -10.78 -14.14
C LEU A 237 -27.95 -10.63 -12.86
N THR A 238 -27.37 -10.14 -11.77
CA THR A 238 -28.15 -9.89 -10.54
C THR A 238 -29.18 -8.76 -10.68
N VAL A 239 -28.90 -7.75 -11.52
CA VAL A 239 -29.85 -6.67 -11.80
C VAL A 239 -31.03 -7.17 -12.64
N ILE A 240 -30.80 -8.11 -13.55
CA ILE A 240 -31.85 -8.76 -14.36
C ILE A 240 -32.83 -9.53 -13.47
N GLU A 241 -32.34 -10.15 -12.39
CA GLU A 241 -33.14 -10.89 -11.42
C GLU A 241 -33.85 -9.98 -10.40
N HIS A 242 -33.53 -8.69 -10.36
CA HIS A 242 -34.04 -7.78 -9.33
C HIS A 242 -35.57 -7.57 -9.46
N PRO A 243 -36.37 -7.77 -8.40
CA PRO A 243 -37.83 -7.68 -8.47
C PRO A 243 -38.34 -6.34 -9.01
N SER A 244 -37.67 -5.24 -8.65
CA SER A 244 -38.03 -3.90 -9.12
C SER A 244 -37.90 -3.72 -10.63
N LEU A 245 -37.10 -4.53 -11.32
CA LEU A 245 -36.99 -4.48 -12.78
C LEU A 245 -38.31 -4.88 -13.46
N ARG A 246 -39.08 -5.78 -12.84
CA ARG A 246 -40.40 -6.21 -13.34
C ARG A 246 -41.43 -5.08 -13.34
N ASN A 247 -41.25 -4.09 -12.45
CA ASN A 247 -42.17 -2.97 -12.29
C ASN A 247 -41.83 -1.78 -13.20
N ILE A 248 -40.67 -1.79 -13.86
CA ILE A 248 -40.28 -0.72 -14.79
C ILE A 248 -41.04 -0.90 -16.10
N ASP A 249 -41.77 0.12 -16.52
CA ASP A 249 -42.43 0.17 -17.83
C ASP A 249 -41.43 0.67 -18.88
N PRO A 250 -41.04 -0.14 -19.88
CA PRO A 250 -40.02 0.23 -20.86
C PRO A 250 -40.50 1.29 -21.87
N ASP A 251 -41.80 1.57 -21.96
CA ASP A 251 -42.35 2.58 -22.88
C ASP A 251 -42.52 3.95 -22.22
N LYS A 252 -42.36 4.04 -20.89
CA LYS A 252 -42.41 5.31 -20.17
C LYS A 252 -41.14 6.13 -20.33
N HIS A 253 -41.34 7.45 -20.45
CA HIS A 253 -40.25 8.42 -20.39
C HIS A 253 -39.54 8.32 -19.02
N GLY A 254 -38.24 8.03 -19.03
CA GLY A 254 -37.43 7.85 -17.82
C GLY A 254 -37.15 6.39 -17.42
N ALA A 255 -37.60 5.39 -18.19
CA ALA A 255 -37.29 3.97 -17.94
C ALA A 255 -35.78 3.70 -17.86
N GLU A 256 -34.99 4.31 -18.75
CA GLU A 256 -33.52 4.21 -18.70
C GLU A 256 -32.96 4.75 -17.37
N THR A 257 -33.45 5.90 -16.90
CA THR A 257 -33.01 6.51 -15.63
C THR A 257 -33.32 5.62 -14.43
N GLN A 258 -34.47 4.94 -14.43
CA GLN A 258 -34.84 3.99 -13.36
C GLN A 258 -33.91 2.78 -13.34
N VAL A 259 -33.60 2.20 -14.51
CA VAL A 259 -32.62 1.10 -14.62
C VAL A 259 -31.22 1.55 -14.22
N MET A 260 -30.80 2.76 -14.63
CA MET A 260 -29.54 3.36 -14.22
C MET A 260 -29.43 3.48 -12.69
N ASN A 261 -30.51 3.87 -12.00
CA ASN A 261 -30.53 3.96 -10.53
C ASN A 261 -30.43 2.58 -9.85
N LEU A 262 -31.06 1.55 -10.42
CA LEU A 262 -30.91 0.17 -9.92
C LEU A 262 -29.47 -0.34 -10.04
N ILE A 263 -28.82 -0.06 -11.18
CA ILE A 263 -27.41 -0.40 -11.39
C ILE A 263 -26.51 0.34 -10.39
N ARG A 264 -26.77 1.64 -10.13
CA ARG A 264 -26.00 2.41 -9.13
C ARG A 264 -26.18 1.86 -7.72
N ALA A 265 -27.41 1.63 -7.29
CA ALA A 265 -27.71 1.09 -5.96
C ALA A 265 -27.04 -0.28 -5.72
N ARG A 266 -26.85 -1.06 -6.79
CA ARG A 266 -26.12 -2.34 -6.74
C ARG A 266 -24.60 -2.17 -6.62
N CYS A 267 -24.06 -1.09 -7.18
CA CYS A 267 -22.64 -0.73 -7.10
C CYS A 267 -22.30 0.07 -5.83
N ASP A 268 -23.29 0.62 -5.13
CA ASP A 268 -23.06 1.30 -3.85
C ASP A 268 -22.69 0.28 -2.76
N PRO A 269 -21.72 0.60 -1.88
CA PRO A 269 -21.27 -0.30 -0.84
C PRO A 269 -22.40 -0.62 0.14
N SER A 270 -22.68 -1.91 0.34
CA SER A 270 -23.73 -2.43 1.24
C SER A 270 -23.23 -3.68 1.95
N GLU A 271 -23.57 -3.83 3.24
CA GLU A 271 -23.23 -5.02 4.03
C GLU A 271 -23.82 -6.32 3.46
N ALA A 272 -24.86 -6.23 2.62
CA ALA A 272 -25.50 -7.38 1.99
C ALA A 272 -24.72 -7.93 0.77
N HIS A 273 -23.71 -7.21 0.29
CA HIS A 273 -23.14 -7.40 -1.03
C HIS A 273 -21.62 -7.22 -1.02
N ASP A 274 -20.87 -8.32 -1.06
CA ASP A 274 -19.40 -8.36 -0.99
C ASP A 274 -18.70 -7.91 -2.29
N ASN A 275 -19.22 -6.86 -2.91
CA ASN A 275 -18.79 -6.36 -4.21
C ASN A 275 -18.31 -4.90 -4.09
N ASP A 276 -17.00 -4.70 -3.91
CA ASP A 276 -16.33 -3.39 -4.08
C ASP A 276 -16.24 -3.03 -5.59
N ILE A 277 -17.38 -3.00 -6.30
CA ILE A 277 -17.44 -2.64 -7.72
C ILE A 277 -17.63 -1.13 -7.85
N PRO A 278 -16.68 -0.38 -8.42
CA PRO A 278 -16.86 1.05 -8.64
C PRO A 278 -18.00 1.31 -9.63
N VAL A 279 -18.81 2.31 -9.32
CA VAL A 279 -19.93 2.77 -10.14
C VAL A 279 -19.40 3.10 -11.56
N PRO A 280 -19.96 2.50 -12.63
CA PRO A 280 -19.57 2.82 -14.00
C PRO A 280 -19.77 4.29 -14.34
N GLU A 281 -18.94 4.82 -15.24
CA GLU A 281 -19.14 6.15 -15.81
C GLU A 281 -20.56 6.31 -16.41
N PRO A 282 -21.17 7.52 -16.33
CA PRO A 282 -22.54 7.76 -16.78
C PRO A 282 -22.83 7.28 -18.21
N THR A 283 -21.86 7.39 -19.10
CA THR A 283 -21.96 6.96 -20.51
C THR A 283 -22.09 5.44 -20.64
N LYS A 284 -21.27 4.68 -19.88
CA LYS A 284 -21.34 3.20 -19.84
C LYS A 284 -22.60 2.72 -19.15
N LEU A 285 -22.96 3.37 -18.05
CA LEU A 285 -24.16 3.06 -17.27
C LEU A 285 -25.44 3.25 -18.10
N ARG A 286 -25.51 4.33 -18.90
CA ARG A 286 -26.59 4.53 -19.89
C ARG A 286 -26.58 3.46 -20.98
N GLY A 287 -25.40 3.04 -21.45
CA GLY A 287 -25.26 1.95 -22.41
C GLY A 287 -25.83 0.63 -21.89
N PHE A 288 -25.61 0.30 -20.62
CA PHE A 288 -26.22 -0.88 -19.98
C PHE A 288 -27.73 -0.73 -19.83
N ALA A 289 -28.20 0.41 -19.32
CA ALA A 289 -29.63 0.67 -19.14
C ALA A 289 -30.42 0.54 -20.45
N LYS A 290 -29.89 1.06 -21.56
CA LYS A 290 -30.50 0.91 -22.89
C LYS A 290 -30.68 -0.54 -23.31
N LYS A 291 -29.66 -1.37 -23.11
CA LYS A 291 -29.72 -2.80 -23.46
C LYS A 291 -30.77 -3.54 -22.63
N ILE A 292 -30.85 -3.24 -21.33
CA ILE A 292 -31.85 -3.84 -20.43
C ILE A 292 -33.26 -3.40 -20.82
N VAL A 293 -33.49 -2.11 -21.06
CA VAL A 293 -34.80 -1.61 -21.50
C VAL A 293 -35.22 -2.23 -22.83
N ALA A 294 -34.30 -2.34 -23.80
CA ALA A 294 -34.58 -3.00 -25.08
C ALA A 294 -34.95 -4.48 -24.89
N ALA A 295 -34.23 -5.21 -24.03
CA ALA A 295 -34.56 -6.61 -23.72
C ALA A 295 -35.92 -6.74 -23.01
N LEU A 296 -36.27 -5.81 -22.12
CA LEU A 296 -37.60 -5.76 -21.48
C LEU A 296 -38.72 -5.55 -22.51
N LYS A 297 -38.51 -4.67 -23.50
CA LYS A 297 -39.49 -4.48 -24.59
C LYS A 297 -39.71 -5.78 -25.36
N ILE A 298 -38.63 -6.41 -25.80
CA ILE A 298 -38.69 -7.67 -26.57
C ILE A 298 -39.43 -8.75 -25.77
N ASN A 299 -39.05 -8.97 -24.51
CA ASN A 299 -39.65 -10.00 -23.68
C ASN A 299 -41.14 -9.74 -23.41
N ARG A 300 -41.55 -8.47 -23.22
CA ARG A 300 -42.97 -8.12 -23.01
C ARG A 300 -43.80 -8.17 -24.28
N SER A 301 -43.21 -7.88 -25.44
CA SER A 301 -43.86 -8.05 -26.73
C SER A 301 -44.00 -9.52 -27.18
N ALA A 302 -43.24 -10.43 -26.54
CA ALA A 302 -43.24 -11.87 -26.85
C ALA A 302 -44.13 -12.70 -25.90
N LEU A 303 -44.71 -12.10 -24.87
CA LEU A 303 -45.77 -12.70 -24.05
C LEU A 303 -47.11 -12.40 -24.73
N PRO A 304 -47.82 -13.39 -25.32
CA PRO A 304 -49.23 -13.21 -25.64
C PRO A 304 -50.02 -13.10 -24.33
N ASP A 305 -51.06 -12.27 -24.34
CA ASP A 305 -52.03 -12.12 -23.24
C ASP A 305 -52.56 -13.47 -22.72
#